data_AF-A0AAW0CT49-F1
#
_entry.id   AF-A0AAW0CT49-F1
#
_cell.length_a   1.000
_cell.length_b   1.000
_cell.length_c   1.000
_cell.angle_alpha   90.00
_cell.angle_beta   90.00
_cell.angle_gamma   90.00
#
_symmetry.space_group_name_H-M   'P 1'
#
loop_
_entity.id
_entity.type
_entity.pdbx_description
1 polymer ?
#
loop_
_entity_poly.entity_id
_entity_poly.type
_entity_poly.pdbx_seq_one_letter_code
_entity_poly.pdbx_strand_id
1 'polypeptide(L)'
;MYTFNDLPNELLLQIFPHFPLKSLIAALGVRSLWRHLVPLAEINPARRGLLELYLQIIASPIFLQTRPWLLERLRPFDREAYIDSLLEQHNYLPEDFRIWILEWPAKAVIAGCWPGLPTTYYGLDSENKLMPRRDRLFRGCNWLGRQPPVLHAVEFSYIQNPKEANPQDVPALLVWEEYLMTWLVLGPKSLCSHGVYTVGDDEYYGDFEDRSGQEGLDEDTEPWFKPDGDYMDAEEGCTVYSSWTYWLLQRFHHLESMERGYDRMMEYPEPSESRPWGDNDEGFHSQPRADRVWKPKS
;
A
#
# COMPACT_ATOMS: atom_id res chain seq x y z
N MET A 1 -8.51 47.18 0.30
CA MET A 1 -9.14 45.87 0.56
C MET A 1 -8.00 44.89 0.74
N TYR A 2 -7.74 44.46 1.97
CA TYR A 2 -6.65 43.53 2.25
C TYR A 2 -7.05 42.15 1.73
N THR A 3 -6.21 41.56 0.93
CA THR A 3 -6.33 40.18 0.48
C THR A 3 -5.57 39.27 1.42
N PHE A 4 -5.87 37.97 1.39
CA PHE A 4 -5.12 36.97 2.16
C PHE A 4 -3.61 36.98 1.81
N ASN A 5 -3.23 37.54 0.66
CA ASN A 5 -1.85 37.72 0.24
C ASN A 5 -1.09 38.80 1.01
N ASP A 6 -1.80 39.66 1.74
CA ASP A 6 -1.21 40.76 2.51
C ASP A 6 -0.93 40.35 3.97
N LEU A 7 -1.19 39.08 4.33
CA LEU A 7 -0.88 38.53 5.65
C LEU A 7 0.64 38.37 5.82
N PRO A 8 1.19 38.74 7.00
CA PRO A 8 2.56 38.39 7.38
C PRO A 8 2.81 36.88 7.30
N ASN A 9 4.06 36.50 6.98
CA ASN A 9 4.45 35.09 6.81
C ASN A 9 4.19 34.27 8.08
N GLU A 10 4.35 34.88 9.26
CA GLU A 10 4.12 34.26 10.56
C GLU A 10 2.67 33.82 10.72
N LEU A 11 1.71 34.63 10.23
CA LEU A 11 0.30 34.27 10.26
C LEU A 11 0.00 33.15 9.26
N LEU A 12 0.63 33.16 8.08
CA LEU A 12 0.47 32.07 7.10
C LEU A 12 0.98 30.74 7.66
N LEU A 13 2.14 30.75 8.32
CA LEU A 13 2.72 29.56 8.97
C LEU A 13 1.86 29.03 10.12
N GLN A 14 1.10 29.88 10.81
CA GLN A 14 0.11 29.46 11.81
C GLN A 14 -1.19 28.93 11.19
N ILE A 15 -1.55 29.37 9.98
CA ILE A 15 -2.78 28.94 9.31
C ILE A 15 -2.62 27.58 8.62
N PHE A 16 -1.49 27.33 7.94
CA PHE A 16 -1.28 26.10 7.16
C PHE A 16 -1.45 24.79 7.95
N PRO A 17 -1.03 24.66 9.23
CA PRO A 17 -1.26 23.44 10.02
C PRO A 17 -2.73 23.02 10.15
N HIS A 18 -3.65 23.98 10.01
CA HIS A 18 -5.09 23.76 10.08
C HIS A 18 -5.72 23.40 8.73
N PHE A 19 -4.97 23.44 7.64
CA PHE A 19 -5.51 23.10 6.33
C PHE A 19 -5.64 21.59 6.17
N PRO A 20 -6.78 21.10 5.64
CA PRO A 20 -6.87 19.71 5.18
C PRO A 20 -5.94 19.52 3.97
N LEU A 21 -5.58 18.27 3.69
CA LEU A 21 -4.64 17.89 2.64
C LEU A 21 -5.00 18.49 1.27
N LYS A 22 -6.29 18.50 0.90
CA LYS A 22 -6.75 19.12 -0.37
C LYS A 22 -6.42 20.61 -0.43
N SER A 23 -6.57 21.32 0.69
CA SER A 23 -6.24 22.74 0.79
C SER A 23 -4.73 22.97 0.80
N LEU A 24 -3.95 22.08 1.42
CA LEU A 24 -2.49 22.10 1.34
C LEU A 24 -2.00 21.89 -0.10
N ILE A 25 -2.56 20.91 -0.82
CA ILE A 25 -2.26 20.67 -2.24
C ILE A 25 -2.61 21.92 -3.08
N ALA A 26 -3.81 22.49 -2.87
CA ALA A 26 -4.23 23.70 -3.57
C ALA A 26 -3.31 24.88 -3.26
N ALA A 27 -2.89 25.05 -2.00
CA ALA A 27 -1.98 26.08 -1.54
C ALA A 27 -0.64 26.09 -2.30
N LEU A 28 -0.12 24.91 -2.66
CA LEU A 28 1.08 24.79 -3.50
C LEU A 28 0.87 25.32 -4.93
N GLY A 29 -0.38 25.35 -5.43
CA GLY A 29 -0.72 25.91 -6.74
C GLY A 29 -0.90 27.44 -6.75
N VAL A 30 -1.07 28.09 -5.60
CA VAL A 30 -1.49 29.50 -5.51
C VAL A 30 -0.36 30.46 -5.88
N ARG A 31 0.76 30.45 -5.13
CA ARG A 31 1.90 31.37 -5.33
C ARG A 31 3.22 30.71 -4.97
N SER A 32 4.32 31.22 -5.52
CA SER A 32 5.68 30.78 -5.17
C SER A 32 5.99 30.92 -3.68
N LEU A 33 5.51 31.99 -3.05
CA LEU A 33 5.64 32.20 -1.61
C LEU A 33 4.99 31.06 -0.81
N TRP A 34 3.77 30.64 -1.17
CA TRP A 34 3.06 29.58 -0.45
C TRP A 34 3.74 28.23 -0.64
N ARG A 35 4.27 27.95 -1.84
CA ARG A 35 5.10 26.77 -2.09
C ARG A 35 6.32 26.69 -1.18
N HIS A 36 6.90 27.84 -0.84
CA HIS A 36 8.03 27.90 0.07
C HIS A 36 7.63 27.80 1.54
N LEU A 37 6.51 28.42 1.94
CA LEU A 37 6.06 28.45 3.34
C LEU A 37 5.37 27.17 3.81
N VAL A 38 4.60 26.49 2.94
CA VAL A 38 3.86 25.26 3.33
C VAL A 38 4.78 24.19 3.94
N PRO A 39 5.94 23.84 3.36
CA PRO A 39 6.87 22.88 3.96
C PRO A 39 7.45 23.34 5.32
N LEU A 40 7.53 24.65 5.55
CA LEU A 40 8.07 25.24 6.79
C LEU A 40 7.05 25.27 7.92
N ALA A 41 5.76 25.11 7.62
CA ALA A 41 4.71 25.10 8.64
C ALA A 41 4.72 23.79 9.44
N GLU A 42 4.28 23.87 10.70
CA GLU A 42 4.13 22.73 11.62
C GLU A 42 2.91 21.86 11.28
N ILE A 43 2.88 21.35 10.05
CA ILE A 43 1.82 20.46 9.55
C ILE A 43 1.89 19.12 10.29
N ASN A 44 0.72 18.57 10.61
CA ASN A 44 0.59 17.20 11.14
C ASN A 44 1.44 16.21 10.30
N PRO A 45 2.26 15.34 10.94
CA PRO A 45 3.20 14.47 10.23
C PRO A 45 2.54 13.58 9.17
N ALA A 46 1.33 13.07 9.42
CA ALA A 46 0.61 12.23 8.45
C ALA A 46 0.17 13.04 7.22
N ARG A 47 -0.35 14.26 7.42
CA ARG A 47 -0.66 15.17 6.29
C ARG A 47 0.59 15.55 5.52
N ARG A 48 1.72 15.79 6.19
CA ARG A 48 2.99 16.10 5.54
C ARG A 48 3.46 14.94 4.67
N GLY A 49 3.49 13.71 5.21
CA GLY A 49 3.87 12.52 4.45
C GLY A 49 2.96 12.27 3.24
N LEU A 50 1.65 12.46 3.38
CA LEU A 50 0.71 12.39 2.26
C LEU A 50 0.91 13.51 1.24
N LEU A 51 1.25 14.73 1.66
CA LEU A 51 1.54 15.84 0.76
C LEU A 51 2.81 15.57 -0.06
N GLU A 52 3.86 15.07 0.60
CA GLU A 52 5.11 14.67 -0.06
C GLU A 52 4.87 13.54 -1.06
N LEU A 53 4.13 12.50 -0.66
CA LEU A 53 3.72 11.43 -1.55
C LEU A 53 2.94 11.97 -2.75
N TYR A 54 1.96 12.86 -2.53
CA TYR A 54 1.18 13.46 -3.62
C TYR A 54 2.09 14.17 -4.64
N LEU A 55 3.09 14.92 -4.18
CA LEU A 55 4.05 15.60 -5.05
C LEU A 55 4.91 14.62 -5.86
N GLN A 56 5.36 13.52 -5.26
CA GLN A 56 6.08 12.47 -5.97
C GLN A 56 5.19 11.81 -7.04
N ILE A 57 3.95 11.49 -6.67
CA ILE A 57 2.94 10.88 -7.54
C ILE A 57 2.70 11.73 -8.79
N ILE A 58 2.39 13.02 -8.64
CA ILE A 58 2.06 13.87 -9.79
C ILE A 58 3.28 14.16 -10.69
N ALA A 59 4.49 14.04 -10.15
CA ALA A 59 5.72 14.18 -10.91
C ALA A 59 6.05 12.91 -11.72
N SER A 60 5.50 11.76 -11.33
CA SER A 60 5.74 10.48 -12.00
C SER A 60 5.02 10.38 -13.34
N PRO A 61 5.70 9.94 -14.42
CA PRO A 61 5.04 9.64 -15.69
C PRO A 61 3.91 8.60 -15.54
N ILE A 62 4.06 7.63 -14.63
CA ILE A 62 3.07 6.57 -14.39
C ILE A 62 1.72 7.16 -14.00
N PHE A 63 1.70 8.26 -13.24
CA PHE A 63 0.46 8.90 -12.83
C PHE A 63 -0.37 9.38 -14.02
N LEU A 64 0.27 10.04 -15.00
CA LEU A 64 -0.41 10.49 -16.20
C LEU A 64 -0.89 9.32 -17.06
N GLN A 65 -0.07 8.27 -17.16
CA GLN A 65 -0.39 7.08 -17.93
C GLN A 65 -1.59 6.30 -17.39
N THR A 66 -1.71 6.21 -16.07
CA THR A 66 -2.74 5.42 -15.38
C THR A 66 -4.06 6.16 -15.17
N ARG A 67 -4.04 7.50 -15.32
CA ARG A 67 -5.18 8.36 -15.05
C ARG A 67 -6.45 8.03 -15.84
N PRO A 68 -6.42 7.75 -17.17
CA PRO A 68 -7.65 7.43 -17.91
C PRO A 68 -8.35 6.18 -17.35
N TRP A 69 -7.60 5.11 -17.09
CA TRP A 69 -8.09 3.87 -16.50
C TRP A 69 -8.72 4.11 -15.12
N LEU A 70 -8.05 4.91 -14.28
CA LEU A 70 -8.54 5.26 -12.95
C LEU A 70 -9.88 6.00 -13.03
N LEU A 71 -9.96 7.02 -13.89
CA LEU A 71 -11.14 7.88 -14.00
C LEU A 71 -12.37 7.12 -14.52
N GLU A 72 -12.16 6.13 -15.38
CA GLU A 72 -13.23 5.26 -15.89
C GLU A 72 -13.83 4.35 -14.80
N ARG A 73 -12.99 3.88 -13.86
CA ARG A 73 -13.39 2.90 -12.83
C ARG A 73 -13.78 3.52 -11.50
N LEU A 74 -13.50 4.80 -11.30
CA LEU A 74 -13.77 5.49 -10.04
C LEU A 74 -15.28 5.61 -9.80
N ARG A 75 -15.76 5.10 -8.66
CA ARG A 75 -17.16 5.17 -8.25
C ARG A 75 -17.37 6.24 -7.17
N PRO A 76 -18.61 6.75 -7.01
CA PRO A 76 -18.98 7.48 -5.79
C PRO A 76 -18.62 6.65 -4.56
N PHE A 77 -18.01 7.29 -3.57
CA PHE A 77 -17.51 6.63 -2.37
C PHE A 77 -17.81 7.51 -1.15
N ASP A 78 -18.59 6.95 -0.21
CA ASP A 78 -18.87 7.58 1.07
C ASP A 78 -17.73 7.28 2.04
N ARG A 79 -16.91 8.31 2.29
CA ARG A 79 -15.69 8.20 3.09
C ARG A 79 -15.99 8.05 4.57
N GLU A 80 -17.00 8.76 5.07
CA GLU A 80 -17.34 8.74 6.49
C GLU A 80 -17.97 7.40 6.86
N ALA A 81 -18.93 6.94 6.06
CA ALA A 81 -19.55 5.63 6.27
C ALA A 81 -18.54 4.47 6.24
N TYR A 82 -17.50 4.58 5.41
CA TYR A 82 -16.42 3.59 5.37
C TYR A 82 -15.58 3.59 6.65
N ILE A 83 -15.23 4.77 7.18
CA ILE A 83 -14.51 4.91 8.45
C ILE A 83 -15.37 4.42 9.61
N ASP A 84 -16.65 4.80 9.65
CA ASP A 84 -17.60 4.36 10.68
C ASP A 84 -17.73 2.83 10.69
N SER A 85 -17.86 2.20 9.52
CA SER A 85 -17.93 0.73 9.39
C SER A 85 -16.69 0.01 9.93
N LEU A 86 -15.51 0.63 9.81
CA LEU A 86 -14.28 0.10 10.39
C LEU A 86 -14.24 0.31 11.92
N LEU A 87 -14.67 1.49 12.39
CA LEU A 87 -14.69 1.83 13.80
C LEU A 87 -15.71 1.01 14.61
N GLU A 88 -16.79 0.57 13.97
CA GLU A 88 -17.74 -0.41 14.53
C GLU A 88 -17.10 -1.77 14.80
N GLN A 89 -16.09 -2.16 14.01
CA GLN A 89 -15.35 -3.42 14.17
C GLN A 89 -14.17 -3.29 15.13
N HIS A 90 -13.47 -2.16 15.11
CA HIS A 90 -12.32 -1.89 15.96
C HIS A 90 -12.22 -0.39 16.31
N ASN A 91 -12.08 -0.07 17.60
CA ASN A 91 -12.14 1.30 18.12
C ASN A 91 -10.92 2.18 17.80
N TYR A 92 -10.01 1.73 16.95
CA TYR A 92 -8.78 2.44 16.60
C TYR A 92 -8.49 2.32 15.10
N LEU A 93 -8.01 3.42 14.51
CA LEU A 93 -7.48 3.45 13.15
C LEU A 93 -6.19 4.28 13.13
N PRO A 94 -5.15 3.86 12.38
CA PRO A 94 -3.98 4.68 12.15
C PRO A 94 -4.37 6.06 11.59
N GLU A 95 -3.82 7.12 12.18
CA GLU A 95 -4.18 8.49 11.82
C GLU A 95 -3.93 8.79 10.34
N ASP A 96 -2.82 8.29 9.79
CA ASP A 96 -2.44 8.48 8.39
C ASP A 96 -3.38 7.76 7.42
N PHE A 97 -3.83 6.55 7.76
CA PHE A 97 -4.89 5.85 7.02
C PHE A 97 -6.21 6.62 7.04
N ARG A 98 -6.64 7.09 8.22
CA ARG A 98 -7.89 7.86 8.36
C ARG A 98 -7.84 9.16 7.57
N ILE A 99 -6.76 9.93 7.69
CA ILE A 99 -6.55 11.17 6.92
C ILE A 99 -6.52 10.88 5.41
N TRP A 100 -5.90 9.78 4.99
CA TRP A 100 -5.89 9.38 3.58
C TRP A 100 -7.30 9.10 3.06
N ILE A 101 -8.12 8.30 3.75
CA ILE A 101 -9.51 8.02 3.34
C ILE A 101 -10.31 9.33 3.21
N LEU A 102 -10.24 10.19 4.23
CA LEU A 102 -11.06 11.39 4.33
C LEU A 102 -10.60 12.51 3.36
N GLU A 103 -9.29 12.73 3.28
CA GLU A 103 -8.72 13.92 2.66
C GLU A 103 -8.03 13.65 1.31
N TRP A 104 -7.65 12.41 0.97
CA TRP A 104 -6.94 12.13 -0.30
C TRP A 104 -7.79 12.46 -1.53
N PRO A 105 -7.20 13.10 -2.57
CA PRO A 105 -7.90 13.31 -3.83
C PRO A 105 -8.11 11.97 -4.53
N ALA A 106 -9.37 11.53 -4.65
CA ALA A 106 -9.71 10.25 -5.31
C ALA A 106 -9.21 10.13 -6.77
N LYS A 107 -8.97 11.27 -7.45
CA LYS A 107 -8.40 11.35 -8.80
C LYS A 107 -6.87 11.31 -8.83
N ALA A 108 -6.23 11.20 -7.68
CA ALA A 108 -4.78 11.12 -7.47
C ALA A 108 -4.37 9.76 -6.90
N VAL A 109 -5.23 8.74 -7.05
CA VAL A 109 -4.96 7.37 -6.61
C VAL A 109 -3.93 6.74 -7.53
N ILE A 110 -3.00 5.99 -6.96
CA ILE A 110 -2.04 5.16 -7.69
C ILE A 110 -2.31 3.69 -7.36
N ALA A 111 -1.85 2.79 -8.23
CA ALA A 111 -1.83 1.35 -8.01
C ALA A 111 -3.20 0.70 -7.85
N GLY A 112 -4.30 1.38 -8.19
CA GLY A 112 -5.65 0.85 -7.99
C GLY A 112 -6.05 0.75 -6.51
N CYS A 113 -5.27 1.35 -5.61
CA CYS A 113 -5.46 1.25 -4.17
C CYS A 113 -6.37 2.38 -3.67
N TRP A 114 -7.68 2.21 -3.84
CA TRP A 114 -8.69 3.16 -3.33
C TRP A 114 -10.00 2.44 -3.03
N PRO A 115 -10.66 2.72 -1.89
CA PRO A 115 -11.95 2.08 -1.58
C PRO A 115 -13.08 2.40 -2.56
N GLY A 116 -12.97 3.52 -3.29
CA GLY A 116 -13.92 3.88 -4.35
C GLY A 116 -13.65 3.16 -5.68
N LEU A 117 -12.71 2.23 -5.74
CA LEU A 117 -12.48 1.33 -6.87
C LEU A 117 -13.10 -0.05 -6.59
N PRO A 118 -13.51 -0.80 -7.62
CA PRO A 118 -14.09 -2.13 -7.42
C PRO A 118 -13.13 -3.11 -6.75
N THR A 119 -13.68 -4.09 -6.03
CA THR A 119 -12.95 -5.27 -5.56
C THR A 119 -12.95 -6.31 -6.67
N THR A 120 -12.04 -6.17 -7.63
CA THR A 120 -11.88 -7.09 -8.75
C THR A 120 -10.41 -7.34 -8.98
N TYR A 121 -10.08 -8.54 -9.42
CA TYR A 121 -8.73 -8.86 -9.86
C TYR A 121 -8.42 -8.10 -11.16
N TYR A 122 -7.40 -7.27 -11.13
CA TYR A 122 -6.85 -6.58 -12.28
C TYR A 122 -5.73 -7.44 -12.87
N GLY A 123 -5.80 -7.77 -14.16
CA GLY A 123 -4.73 -8.49 -14.87
C GLY A 123 -5.14 -9.80 -15.56
N LEU A 124 -6.41 -10.23 -15.46
CA LEU A 124 -6.92 -11.48 -16.06
C LEU A 124 -7.89 -11.29 -17.24
N ASP A 125 -8.08 -10.07 -17.74
CA ASP A 125 -8.95 -9.85 -18.92
C ASP A 125 -8.25 -10.36 -20.19
N SER A 126 -8.34 -11.68 -20.40
CA SER A 126 -7.80 -12.40 -21.55
C SER A 126 -8.57 -12.14 -22.84
N GLU A 127 -9.81 -11.65 -22.74
CA GLU A 127 -10.68 -11.41 -23.91
C GLU A 127 -10.52 -10.02 -24.52
N ASN A 128 -10.00 -9.03 -23.79
CA ASN A 128 -9.63 -7.74 -24.35
C ASN A 128 -8.23 -7.83 -24.99
N LYS A 129 -8.15 -8.37 -26.21
CA LYS A 129 -6.95 -8.36 -27.09
C LYS A 129 -6.42 -6.95 -27.42
N LEU A 130 -7.06 -5.91 -26.88
CA LEU A 130 -6.68 -4.50 -26.95
C LEU A 130 -6.22 -3.94 -25.60
N MET A 131 -5.95 -4.78 -24.59
CA MET A 131 -5.42 -4.28 -23.32
C MET A 131 -3.99 -3.76 -23.53
N PRO A 132 -3.74 -2.44 -23.40
CA PRO A 132 -2.41 -1.88 -23.62
C PRO A 132 -1.40 -2.48 -22.63
N ARG A 133 -0.10 -2.38 -22.98
CA ARG A 133 1.10 -2.74 -22.17
C ARG A 133 1.08 -2.32 -20.68
N ARG A 134 0.09 -1.53 -20.24
CA ARG A 134 -0.02 -0.73 -19.02
C ARG A 134 -0.86 -1.36 -17.91
N ASP A 135 -1.68 -2.38 -18.19
CA ASP A 135 -2.55 -3.00 -17.16
C ASP A 135 -1.79 -3.97 -16.23
N ARG A 136 -0.54 -4.32 -16.55
CA ARG A 136 0.34 -5.12 -15.66
C ARG A 136 0.76 -4.38 -14.40
N LEU A 137 0.76 -3.04 -14.43
CA LEU A 137 1.04 -2.21 -13.25
C LEU A 137 -0.04 -2.36 -12.16
N PHE A 138 -1.20 -2.90 -12.52
CA PHE A 138 -2.31 -3.09 -11.58
C PHE A 138 -2.50 -4.52 -11.15
N ARG A 139 -1.58 -5.45 -11.46
CA ARG A 139 -1.80 -6.87 -11.17
C ARG A 139 -2.16 -7.08 -9.69
N GLY A 140 -3.30 -7.75 -9.47
CA GLY A 140 -3.84 -8.06 -8.15
C GLY A 140 -5.25 -7.52 -7.91
N CYS A 141 -5.73 -7.69 -6.68
CA CYS A 141 -7.07 -7.36 -6.22
C CYS A 141 -7.01 -6.24 -5.18
N ASN A 142 -7.80 -5.19 -5.39
CA ASN A 142 -7.98 -4.09 -4.44
C ASN A 142 -9.03 -4.45 -3.40
N TRP A 143 -8.59 -4.98 -2.25
CA TRP A 143 -9.49 -5.38 -1.17
C TRP A 143 -10.10 -4.22 -0.38
N LEU A 144 -9.53 -3.01 -0.51
CA LEU A 144 -10.14 -1.79 0.03
C LEU A 144 -11.51 -1.48 -0.59
N GLY A 145 -11.78 -1.96 -1.80
CA GLY A 145 -13.04 -1.73 -2.50
C GLY A 145 -14.24 -2.48 -1.89
N ARG A 146 -14.01 -3.31 -0.87
CA ARG A 146 -15.04 -4.17 -0.28
C ARG A 146 -15.99 -3.32 0.55
N GLN A 147 -17.30 -3.56 0.40
CA GLN A 147 -18.35 -2.82 1.10
C GLN A 147 -19.34 -3.79 1.78
N PRO A 148 -19.44 -3.79 3.13
CA PRO A 148 -18.59 -3.04 4.07
C PRO A 148 -17.14 -3.59 4.08
N PRO A 149 -16.15 -2.77 4.48
CA PRO A 149 -14.80 -3.27 4.72
C PRO A 149 -14.79 -4.28 5.88
N VAL A 150 -13.86 -5.23 5.87
CA VAL A 150 -13.79 -6.31 6.87
C VAL A 150 -12.42 -6.33 7.52
N LEU A 151 -12.42 -6.35 8.85
CA LEU A 151 -11.21 -6.57 9.65
C LEU A 151 -11.02 -8.06 9.94
N HIS A 152 -9.76 -8.47 9.84
CA HIS A 152 -9.33 -9.83 10.12
C HIS A 152 -8.47 -9.82 11.39
N ALA A 153 -8.57 -10.88 12.18
CA ALA A 153 -7.57 -11.17 13.20
C ALA A 153 -6.35 -11.76 12.49
N VAL A 154 -5.22 -11.08 12.56
CA VAL A 154 -3.94 -11.60 12.08
C VAL A 154 -3.08 -11.87 13.31
N GLU A 155 -2.61 -13.10 13.43
CA GLU A 155 -1.70 -13.49 14.50
C GLU A 155 -0.35 -12.80 14.27
N PHE A 156 0.06 -11.99 15.25
CA PHE A 156 1.28 -11.22 15.24
C PHE A 156 2.15 -11.64 16.41
N SER A 157 3.38 -12.03 16.11
CA SER A 157 4.39 -12.33 17.13
C SER A 157 5.56 -11.38 16.97
N TYR A 158 5.70 -10.40 17.87
CA TYR A 158 6.90 -9.57 17.93
C TYR A 158 8.04 -10.40 18.51
N ILE A 159 9.03 -10.75 17.68
CA ILE A 159 10.07 -11.70 18.09
C ILE A 159 11.42 -11.03 17.98
N GLN A 160 12.04 -10.78 19.12
CA GLN A 160 13.51 -10.79 19.23
C GLN A 160 14.02 -12.21 19.59
N ASN A 161 13.17 -13.07 20.18
CA ASN A 161 13.51 -14.45 20.54
C ASN A 161 12.38 -15.46 20.23
N PRO A 162 12.53 -16.37 19.24
CA PRO A 162 11.52 -17.37 18.85
C PRO A 162 10.84 -18.13 19.97
N LYS A 163 11.60 -18.41 21.03
CA LYS A 163 11.20 -19.31 22.10
C LYS A 163 10.30 -18.62 23.14
N GLU A 164 10.21 -17.30 23.08
CA GLU A 164 9.39 -16.47 23.98
C GLU A 164 8.24 -15.77 23.24
N ALA A 165 7.97 -16.21 22.01
CA ALA A 165 6.84 -15.76 21.22
C ALA A 165 5.54 -15.93 22.01
N ASN A 166 4.91 -14.83 22.41
CA ASN A 166 3.51 -14.85 22.81
C ASN A 166 2.71 -14.24 21.65
N PRO A 167 2.21 -15.06 20.72
CA PRO A 167 1.43 -14.56 19.60
C PRO A 167 0.20 -13.80 20.09
N GLN A 168 -0.08 -12.67 19.48
CA GLN A 168 -1.24 -11.85 19.76
C GLN A 168 -2.03 -11.63 18.49
N ASP A 169 -3.34 -11.85 18.56
CA ASP A 169 -4.25 -11.45 17.49
C ASP A 169 -4.30 -9.91 17.41
N VAL A 170 -3.93 -9.37 16.26
CA VAL A 170 -4.02 -7.95 15.97
C VAL A 170 -5.01 -7.72 14.82
N PRO A 171 -5.92 -6.75 14.92
CA PRO A 171 -6.83 -6.45 13.81
C PRO A 171 -6.04 -5.90 12.63
N ALA A 172 -6.28 -6.45 11.45
CA ALA A 172 -5.67 -6.00 10.21
C ALA A 172 -6.70 -5.92 9.08
N LEU A 173 -6.45 -5.02 8.13
CA LEU A 173 -7.23 -4.85 6.92
C LEU A 173 -6.43 -5.43 5.75
N LEU A 174 -7.03 -6.35 4.98
CA LEU A 174 -6.46 -6.79 3.71
C LEU A 174 -6.57 -5.63 2.71
N VAL A 175 -5.43 -5.15 2.21
CA VAL A 175 -5.37 -3.97 1.35
C VAL A 175 -5.27 -4.38 -0.11
N TRP A 176 -4.38 -5.32 -0.38
CA TRP A 176 -4.04 -5.77 -1.73
C TRP A 176 -3.71 -7.26 -1.72
N GLU A 177 -4.07 -7.94 -2.79
CA GLU A 177 -3.73 -9.36 -3.00
C GLU A 177 -3.20 -9.51 -4.41
N GLU A 178 -1.98 -10.00 -4.58
CA GLU A 178 -1.42 -10.31 -5.89
C GLU A 178 -0.88 -11.74 -5.90
N TYR A 179 0.44 -11.87 -5.79
CA TYR A 179 1.12 -13.11 -5.41
C TYR A 179 1.26 -13.23 -3.90
N LEU A 180 1.26 -12.09 -3.22
CA LEU A 180 1.35 -11.98 -1.78
C LEU A 180 0.15 -11.18 -1.28
N MET A 181 -0.34 -11.56 -0.11
CA MET A 181 -1.37 -10.79 0.59
C MET A 181 -0.71 -9.63 1.35
N THR A 182 -1.23 -8.42 1.15
CA THR A 182 -0.73 -7.22 1.83
C THR A 182 -1.73 -6.74 2.88
N TRP A 183 -1.29 -6.76 4.13
CA TRP A 183 -2.10 -6.40 5.30
C TRP A 183 -1.68 -5.06 5.88
N LEU A 184 -2.66 -4.24 6.27
CA LEU A 184 -2.47 -3.05 7.09
C LEU A 184 -2.92 -3.34 8.52
N VAL A 185 -1.98 -3.31 9.46
CA VAL A 185 -2.27 -3.53 10.88
C VAL A 185 -2.91 -2.29 11.48
N LEU A 186 -4.00 -2.49 12.21
CA LEU A 186 -4.76 -1.45 12.89
C LEU A 186 -4.47 -1.49 14.38
N GLY A 187 -3.20 -1.32 14.76
CA GLY A 187 -2.76 -1.33 16.14
C GLY A 187 -2.04 -0.03 16.52
N PRO A 188 -1.98 0.32 17.82
CA PRO A 188 -1.15 1.43 18.28
C PRO A 188 0.31 1.22 17.83
N LYS A 189 0.98 2.33 17.47
CA LYS A 189 2.37 2.32 16.97
C LYS A 189 3.37 1.57 17.88
N SER A 190 3.07 1.45 19.17
CA SER A 190 3.88 0.69 20.13
C SER A 190 3.95 -0.80 19.81
N LEU A 191 2.93 -1.36 19.14
CA LEU A 191 2.91 -2.76 18.74
C LEU A 191 3.72 -3.00 17.46
N CYS A 192 3.81 -1.99 16.59
CA CYS A 192 4.40 -2.16 15.28
C CYS A 192 5.35 -1.00 14.98
N SER A 193 6.59 -1.10 15.44
CA SER A 193 7.65 -0.14 15.13
C SER A 193 8.00 -0.23 13.63
N HIS A 194 7.40 0.61 12.79
CA HIS A 194 7.70 0.96 11.36
C HIS A 194 8.18 -0.13 10.39
N GLY A 195 8.12 -1.43 10.73
CA GLY A 195 8.62 -2.52 9.91
C GLY A 195 7.68 -2.89 8.77
N VAL A 196 8.28 -3.37 7.68
CA VAL A 196 7.68 -4.36 6.79
C VAL A 196 7.99 -5.71 7.40
N TYR A 197 7.03 -6.61 7.41
CA TYR A 197 7.26 -7.96 7.87
C TYR A 197 6.75 -8.88 6.77
N THR A 198 7.64 -9.71 6.24
CA THR A 198 7.29 -10.70 5.24
C THR A 198 7.20 -12.05 5.93
N VAL A 199 6.07 -12.73 5.79
CA VAL A 199 5.95 -14.15 6.11
C VAL A 199 6.30 -14.92 4.86
N GLY A 200 7.42 -15.62 4.89
CA GLY A 200 7.68 -16.74 4.00
C GLY A 200 7.92 -17.97 4.87
N ASP A 201 7.50 -19.14 4.41
CA ASP A 201 7.96 -20.38 5.02
C ASP A 201 9.48 -20.50 4.80
N ASP A 202 10.21 -20.72 5.88
CA ASP A 202 11.67 -20.93 5.88
C ASP A 202 12.09 -22.18 5.07
N GLU A 203 11.15 -22.98 4.56
CA GLU A 203 11.44 -24.22 3.84
C GLU A 203 12.00 -24.03 2.42
N TYR A 204 12.02 -22.80 1.87
CA TYR A 204 12.48 -22.55 0.49
C TYR A 204 13.76 -21.71 0.34
N TYR A 205 14.49 -21.43 1.41
CA TYR A 205 15.92 -21.10 1.28
C TYR A 205 16.73 -22.38 1.47
N GLY A 206 16.75 -23.20 0.40
CA GLY A 206 17.59 -24.39 0.36
C GLY A 206 19.03 -24.07 0.73
N ASP A 207 19.62 -24.95 1.53
CA ASP A 207 21.03 -25.02 1.93
C ASP A 207 21.98 -24.24 0.99
N PHE A 208 22.15 -22.95 1.25
CA PHE A 208 23.38 -22.24 0.88
C PHE A 208 24.40 -22.55 1.97
N GLU A 209 24.69 -23.84 2.13
CA GLU A 209 25.92 -24.24 2.80
C GLU A 209 27.10 -23.73 1.98
N ASP A 210 28.04 -23.13 2.71
CA ASP A 210 29.41 -22.79 2.30
C ASP A 210 29.65 -21.45 1.57
N ARG A 211 29.53 -20.35 2.33
CA ARG A 211 30.59 -19.34 2.36
C ARG A 211 31.06 -19.07 3.78
N SER A 212 31.99 -19.92 4.19
CA SER A 212 32.86 -19.72 5.34
C SER A 212 33.50 -18.33 5.36
N GLY A 213 33.36 -17.66 6.50
CA GLY A 213 34.31 -16.62 6.93
C GLY A 213 33.79 -15.19 6.96
N GLN A 214 32.81 -14.89 7.81
CA GLN A 214 32.71 -13.54 8.36
C GLN A 214 32.13 -13.59 9.78
N GLU A 215 33.00 -13.75 10.77
CA GLU A 215 32.70 -13.46 12.17
C GLU A 215 32.75 -11.94 12.37
N GLY A 216 31.61 -11.34 12.72
CA GLY A 216 31.54 -10.02 13.36
C GLY A 216 30.43 -9.11 12.85
N LEU A 217 29.44 -8.86 13.73
CA LEU A 217 28.40 -7.81 13.70
C LEU A 217 27.25 -8.07 12.68
N ASP A 218 25.94 -7.96 12.95
CA ASP A 218 25.19 -7.14 13.93
C ASP A 218 23.78 -7.68 14.28
N GLU A 219 23.23 -7.07 15.32
CA GLU A 219 22.04 -7.32 16.14
C GLU A 219 20.70 -6.86 15.51
N ASP A 220 20.44 -7.15 14.23
CA ASP A 220 19.19 -6.77 13.54
C ASP A 220 18.41 -8.01 13.05
N THR A 221 17.79 -8.74 13.99
CA THR A 221 16.88 -9.84 13.63
C THR A 221 15.51 -9.27 13.26
N GLU A 222 15.07 -9.50 12.01
CA GLU A 222 13.76 -9.06 11.55
C GLU A 222 12.62 -9.88 12.20
N PRO A 223 11.59 -9.22 12.76
CA PRO A 223 10.43 -9.89 13.33
C PRO A 223 9.57 -10.62 12.27
N TRP A 224 8.83 -11.67 12.69
CA TRP A 224 8.03 -12.53 11.80
C TRP A 224 6.54 -12.60 12.17
N PHE A 225 5.76 -13.20 11.28
CA PHE A 225 4.31 -13.34 11.36
C PHE A 225 3.89 -14.76 10.95
N LYS A 226 2.73 -15.25 11.40
CA LYS A 226 2.07 -16.44 10.86
C LYS A 226 0.57 -16.16 10.79
N PRO A 227 -0.09 -16.27 9.62
CA PRO A 227 -1.55 -16.23 9.58
C PRO A 227 -2.10 -17.56 10.13
N ASP A 228 -3.00 -17.49 11.10
CA ASP A 228 -3.46 -18.66 11.83
C ASP A 228 -4.66 -19.35 11.13
N GLY A 229 -4.47 -20.59 10.66
CA GLY A 229 -5.50 -21.48 10.11
C GLY A 229 -4.97 -22.54 9.14
N ASP A 230 -5.49 -23.77 9.22
CA ASP A 230 -5.25 -24.93 8.31
C ASP A 230 -5.70 -24.69 6.84
N TYR A 231 -5.77 -23.45 6.38
CA TYR A 231 -6.48 -23.02 5.16
C TYR A 231 -5.69 -22.08 4.25
N MET A 232 -4.44 -21.76 4.59
CA MET A 232 -3.49 -21.23 3.62
C MET A 232 -2.59 -22.41 3.24
N ASP A 233 -2.68 -22.90 2.00
CA ASP A 233 -1.60 -23.72 1.46
C ASP A 233 -0.32 -22.89 1.63
N ALA A 234 0.66 -23.45 2.32
CA ALA A 234 1.78 -22.74 2.96
C ALA A 234 2.77 -22.08 1.97
N GLU A 235 2.41 -21.95 0.69
CA GLU A 235 3.22 -21.37 -0.38
C GLU A 235 3.01 -19.84 -0.55
N GLU A 236 1.92 -19.28 -0.02
CA GLU A 236 1.58 -17.87 -0.28
C GLU A 236 2.12 -16.94 0.81
N GLY A 237 3.26 -16.30 0.54
CA GLY A 237 3.82 -15.32 1.46
C GLY A 237 2.90 -14.12 1.70
N CYS A 238 3.05 -13.45 2.84
CA CYS A 238 2.30 -12.23 3.14
C CYS A 238 3.22 -11.09 3.57
N THR A 239 2.77 -9.85 3.35
CA THR A 239 3.51 -8.65 3.74
C THR A 239 2.64 -7.77 4.62
N VAL A 240 3.17 -7.41 5.78
CA VAL A 240 2.42 -6.68 6.80
C VAL A 240 3.03 -5.30 7.02
N TYR A 241 2.18 -4.28 7.03
CA TYR A 241 2.56 -2.88 7.19
C TYR A 241 1.88 -2.25 8.40
N SER A 242 2.66 -1.47 9.14
CA SER A 242 2.23 -0.71 10.31
C SER A 242 1.97 0.77 10.04
N SER A 243 2.44 1.26 8.89
CA SER A 243 2.25 2.62 8.42
C SER A 243 1.65 2.61 7.03
N TRP A 244 0.51 3.28 6.90
CA TRP A 244 -0.20 3.38 5.63
C TRP A 244 0.57 4.21 4.60
N THR A 245 1.13 5.34 5.05
CA THR A 245 1.96 6.21 4.21
C THR A 245 3.20 5.50 3.70
N TYR A 246 3.85 4.69 4.55
CA TYR A 246 5.00 3.90 4.16
C TYR A 246 4.64 2.81 3.12
N TRP A 247 3.54 2.08 3.33
CA TRP A 247 3.04 1.11 2.35
C TRP A 247 2.76 1.77 1.00
N LEU A 248 2.05 2.90 0.98
CA LEU A 248 1.76 3.64 -0.25
C LEU A 248 3.04 4.04 -1.00
N LEU A 249 4.05 4.50 -0.27
CA LEU A 249 5.34 4.87 -0.84
C LEU A 249 6.07 3.65 -1.44
N GLN A 250 6.10 2.53 -0.72
CA GLN A 250 6.70 1.28 -1.21
C GLN A 250 5.98 0.76 -2.46
N ARG A 251 4.64 0.74 -2.45
CA ARG A 251 3.85 0.35 -3.62
C ARG A 251 4.12 1.28 -4.80
N PHE A 252 4.20 2.58 -4.58
CA PHE A 252 4.53 3.56 -5.63
C PHE A 252 5.92 3.30 -6.23
N HIS A 253 6.96 3.14 -5.39
CA HIS A 253 8.31 2.84 -5.88
C HIS A 253 8.41 1.50 -6.59
N HIS A 254 7.66 0.49 -6.14
CA HIS A 254 7.56 -0.79 -6.81
C HIS A 254 7.05 -0.63 -8.24
N LEU A 255 5.98 0.16 -8.43
CA LEU A 255 5.45 0.46 -9.78
C LEU A 255 6.45 1.23 -10.64
N GLU A 256 7.15 2.22 -10.08
CA GLU A 256 8.22 2.93 -10.79
C GLU A 256 9.40 2.05 -11.17
N SER A 257 9.71 1.05 -10.34
CA SER A 257 10.75 0.06 -10.63
C SER A 257 10.31 -0.88 -11.75
N MET A 258 9.07 -1.37 -11.71
CA MET A 258 8.51 -2.23 -12.75
C MET A 258 8.50 -1.52 -14.11
N GLU A 259 8.02 -0.28 -14.18
CA GLU A 259 7.99 0.50 -15.43
C GLU A 259 9.40 0.64 -16.03
N ARG A 260 10.39 1.04 -15.21
CA ARG A 260 11.79 1.16 -15.67
C ARG A 260 12.40 -0.18 -16.08
N GLY A 261 12.04 -1.26 -15.39
CA GLY A 261 12.46 -2.62 -15.76
C GLY A 261 11.93 -3.03 -17.12
N TYR A 262 10.67 -2.70 -17.41
CA TYR A 262 10.04 -2.97 -18.70
C TYR A 262 10.66 -2.17 -19.83
N ASP A 263 10.90 -0.87 -19.65
CA ASP A 263 11.55 -0.05 -20.67
C ASP A 263 12.90 -0.64 -21.08
N ARG A 264 13.71 -1.09 -20.11
CA ARG A 264 14.98 -1.76 -20.36
C ARG A 264 14.83 -3.10 -21.09
N MET A 265 13.84 -3.92 -20.73
CA MET A 265 13.61 -5.20 -21.42
C MET A 265 13.22 -4.99 -22.88
N MET A 266 12.49 -3.92 -23.19
CA MET A 266 12.05 -3.60 -24.55
C MET A 266 13.15 -2.97 -25.42
N GLU A 267 14.21 -2.42 -24.82
CA GLU A 267 15.38 -1.95 -25.55
C GLU A 267 16.23 -3.09 -26.12
N TYR A 268 16.06 -4.32 -25.61
CA TYR A 268 16.69 -5.47 -26.23
C TYR A 268 15.92 -5.84 -27.51
N PRO A 269 16.57 -5.80 -28.69
CA PRO A 269 15.93 -6.25 -29.92
C PRO A 269 15.47 -7.69 -29.71
N GLU A 270 14.23 -7.98 -30.13
CA GLU A 270 13.67 -9.32 -30.04
C GLU A 270 14.71 -10.32 -30.57
N PRO A 271 15.10 -11.33 -29.77
CA PRO A 271 16.09 -12.29 -30.20
C PRO A 271 15.58 -12.90 -31.50
N SER A 272 16.30 -12.60 -32.59
CA SER A 272 15.97 -13.07 -33.94
C SER A 272 15.66 -14.56 -33.86
N GLU A 273 14.42 -14.90 -34.23
CA GLU A 273 13.79 -16.22 -34.21
C GLU A 273 14.78 -17.40 -34.25
N SER A 274 14.68 -18.31 -33.27
CA SER A 274 14.63 -19.78 -33.46
C SER A 274 15.14 -20.58 -32.25
N ARG A 275 14.26 -20.84 -31.28
CA ARG A 275 14.24 -22.15 -30.60
C ARG A 275 12.79 -22.57 -30.35
N PRO A 276 12.39 -23.79 -30.76
CA PRO A 276 11.05 -24.30 -30.50
C PRO A 276 10.92 -24.61 -29.02
N TRP A 277 10.01 -23.93 -28.34
CA TRP A 277 9.62 -24.23 -26.96
C TRP A 277 8.53 -25.30 -26.99
N GLY A 278 8.74 -26.37 -26.21
CA GLY A 278 7.80 -27.48 -26.10
C GLY A 278 6.64 -27.13 -25.17
N ASP A 279 5.43 -27.50 -25.60
CA ASP A 279 4.17 -27.33 -24.88
C ASP A 279 4.17 -28.13 -23.57
N ASN A 280 3.93 -27.49 -22.44
CA ASN A 280 3.43 -28.12 -21.22
C ASN A 280 2.47 -27.14 -20.55
N ASP A 281 1.19 -27.50 -20.57
CA ASP A 281 0.05 -26.69 -20.16
C ASP A 281 -0.63 -27.42 -19.00
N GLU A 282 -0.42 -26.96 -17.76
CA GLU A 282 -1.19 -27.41 -16.59
C GLU A 282 -1.82 -26.19 -15.91
N GLY A 283 -3.15 -26.11 -16.01
CA GLY A 283 -3.94 -25.03 -15.43
C GLY A 283 -4.28 -25.30 -13.97
N PHE A 284 -3.97 -24.33 -13.10
CA PHE A 284 -4.44 -24.26 -11.73
C PHE A 284 -5.35 -23.03 -11.54
N HIS A 285 -6.53 -23.27 -10.95
CA HIS A 285 -7.40 -22.22 -10.43
C HIS A 285 -7.72 -22.56 -8.97
N SER A 286 -7.19 -21.76 -8.05
CA SER A 286 -7.51 -21.80 -6.61
C SER A 286 -8.23 -20.50 -6.22
N GLN A 287 -9.26 -20.60 -5.37
CA GLN A 287 -9.91 -19.47 -4.72
C GLN A 287 -9.63 -19.55 -3.21
N PRO A 288 -9.18 -18.46 -2.55
CA PRO A 288 -9.00 -18.46 -1.11
C PRO A 288 -10.34 -18.28 -0.38
N ARG A 289 -10.55 -19.03 0.71
CA ARG A 289 -11.66 -18.86 1.68
C ARG A 289 -11.11 -18.29 2.98
N ALA A 290 -11.54 -17.07 3.33
CA ALA A 290 -11.21 -16.42 4.60
C ALA A 290 -12.43 -16.41 5.54
N ASP A 291 -12.48 -17.33 6.51
CA ASP A 291 -13.67 -17.59 7.35
C ASP A 291 -13.60 -17.05 8.79
N ARG A 292 -12.58 -16.25 9.16
CA ARG A 292 -12.51 -15.61 10.49
C ARG A 292 -12.69 -14.10 10.42
N VAL A 293 -13.90 -13.65 10.76
CA VAL A 293 -14.24 -12.24 10.96
C VAL A 293 -13.82 -11.82 12.37
N TRP A 294 -13.14 -10.69 12.50
CA TRP A 294 -12.79 -10.10 13.79
C TRP A 294 -14.04 -9.96 14.67
N LYS A 295 -13.99 -10.46 15.91
CA LYS A 295 -15.04 -10.30 16.90
C LYS A 295 -14.52 -9.42 18.05
N PRO A 296 -15.19 -8.32 18.40
CA PRO A 296 -14.80 -7.52 19.55
C PRO A 296 -14.84 -8.39 20.82
N LYS A 297 -13.80 -8.33 21.66
CA LYS A 297 -13.81 -8.93 23.00
C LYS A 297 -14.81 -8.13 23.85
N SER A 298 -15.91 -8.77 24.23
CA SER A 298 -16.94 -8.23 25.14
C SER A 298 -16.42 -8.07 26.56
#